data_AF-A0AA51MHN1-F1
#
_entry.id   AF-A0AA51MHN1-F1
#
_cell.length_a   1.000
_cell.length_b   1.000
_cell.length_c   1.000
_cell.angle_alpha   90.00
_cell.angle_beta   90.00
_cell.angle_gamma   90.00
#
_symmetry.space_group_name_H-M   'P 1'
#
loop_
_entity.id
_entity.type
_entity.pdbx_description
1 polymer ?
#
loop_
_entity_poly.entity_id
_entity_poly.type
_entity_poly.pdbx_seq_one_letter_code
_entity_poly.pdbx_strand_id
1 'polypeptide(L)'
;MTKPLAGLFRARQKDAAGPALYARGLRLCGEHLAGEGDASGGPQVRLTRAIGAFAAALDSPSADPFDALLQVGERALETGGERGLGLALGLAESSAAIRQRSKGAWRLRGLALDGLGRGDEALRCYERYATLLGDAPAAPEVARRMDTLRRRRACLDEAVALFPEQGAGLAALLAGPTATTAAVEPGFAAFVRERLAEHGPGEPAVRRLLELYGRHRRLVEQSAVPDPLLGGTVPVGVSGLRGLVAGRTVCVVSNAGDVAAGSLGAEIDAYDLVVRCDGYRLRAEGTGERTGLHAVTLRGAAPWAEPAWARPAGVRLVFGDPAADWRRAVRTRLVPGAQEHVGDASLRRPLGDPALLGEGGWEAATTTAFTVLRLLDFLDASPRLDLIGFTLPGRLRAREAEWVMDRATHVDDSKMRIALR
;
A
#
# COMPACT_ATOMS: atom_id res chain seq x y z
N MET A 1 -54.55 -33.46 -0.17
CA MET A 1 -53.10 -33.72 0.00
C MET A 1 -52.40 -33.56 -1.34
N THR A 2 -51.77 -32.41 -1.61
CA THR A 2 -51.08 -32.13 -2.88
C THR A 2 -49.84 -31.25 -2.63
N LYS A 3 -48.85 -31.79 -1.89
CA LYS A 3 -47.50 -31.19 -1.76
C LYS A 3 -46.29 -32.16 -1.89
N PRO A 4 -46.31 -33.32 -2.61
CA PRO A 4 -45.06 -34.06 -2.84
C PRO A 4 -44.29 -33.67 -4.11
N LEU A 5 -44.97 -33.14 -5.16
CA LEU A 5 -44.33 -32.97 -6.48
C LEU A 5 -43.41 -31.72 -6.57
N ALA A 6 -43.74 -30.62 -5.90
CA ALA A 6 -42.94 -29.39 -5.95
C ALA A 6 -41.52 -29.56 -5.36
N GLY A 7 -41.33 -30.48 -4.40
CA GLY A 7 -40.02 -30.82 -3.84
C GLY A 7 -39.14 -31.62 -4.81
N LEU A 8 -39.75 -32.55 -5.56
CA LEU A 8 -39.09 -33.38 -6.57
C LEU A 8 -38.60 -32.55 -7.78
N PHE A 9 -39.37 -31.55 -8.23
CA PHE A 9 -38.94 -30.65 -9.30
C PHE A 9 -37.78 -29.72 -8.88
N ARG A 10 -37.79 -29.20 -7.64
CA ARG A 10 -36.65 -28.42 -7.10
C ARG A 10 -35.38 -29.25 -6.90
N ALA A 11 -35.52 -30.51 -6.50
CA ALA A 11 -34.40 -31.43 -6.37
C ALA A 11 -33.78 -31.77 -7.74
N ARG A 12 -34.61 -32.14 -8.73
CA ARG A 12 -34.16 -32.40 -10.11
C ARG A 12 -33.53 -31.18 -10.80
N GLN A 13 -34.04 -29.97 -10.56
CA GLN A 13 -33.41 -28.73 -11.08
C GLN A 13 -32.06 -28.43 -10.44
N LYS A 14 -31.88 -28.72 -9.14
CA LYS A 14 -30.60 -28.56 -8.46
C LYS A 14 -29.55 -29.55 -8.97
N ASP A 15 -29.94 -30.80 -9.23
CA ASP A 15 -29.04 -31.83 -9.78
C ASP A 15 -28.65 -31.55 -11.24
N ALA A 16 -29.54 -30.95 -12.05
CA ALA A 16 -29.24 -30.56 -13.43
C ALA A 16 -28.38 -29.28 -13.56
N ALA A 17 -28.40 -28.39 -12.55
CA ALA A 17 -27.66 -27.13 -12.58
C ALA A 17 -26.16 -27.29 -12.25
N GLY A 18 -25.79 -28.32 -11.48
CA GLY A 18 -24.40 -28.60 -11.11
C GLY A 18 -23.47 -28.78 -12.32
N PRO A 19 -23.79 -29.69 -13.26
CA PRO A 19 -22.97 -29.90 -14.46
C PRO A 19 -22.78 -28.63 -15.30
N ALA A 20 -23.81 -27.79 -15.43
CA ALA A 20 -23.72 -26.53 -16.18
C ALA A 20 -22.79 -25.50 -15.51
N LEU A 21 -22.77 -25.45 -14.17
CA LEU A 21 -21.90 -24.57 -13.38
C LEU A 21 -20.44 -25.04 -13.42
N TYR A 22 -20.19 -26.35 -13.43
CA TYR A 22 -18.86 -26.90 -13.65
C TYR A 22 -18.37 -26.63 -15.08
N ALA A 23 -19.23 -26.82 -16.09
CA ALA A 23 -18.91 -26.48 -17.48
C ALA A 23 -18.60 -24.98 -17.65
N ARG A 24 -19.33 -24.09 -16.95
CA ARG A 24 -19.00 -22.67 -16.87
C ARG A 24 -17.61 -22.45 -16.26
N GLY A 25 -17.29 -23.13 -15.17
CA GLY A 25 -15.98 -23.05 -14.54
C GLY A 25 -14.86 -23.44 -15.51
N LEU A 26 -15.03 -24.55 -16.24
CA LEU A 26 -14.06 -25.00 -17.23
C LEU A 26 -13.90 -24.00 -18.40
N ARG A 27 -15.00 -23.41 -18.88
CA ARG A 27 -14.94 -22.35 -19.90
C ARG A 27 -14.13 -21.14 -19.44
N LEU A 28 -14.37 -20.66 -18.22
CA LEU A 28 -13.60 -19.54 -17.64
C LEU A 28 -12.09 -19.87 -17.55
N CYS A 29 -11.74 -21.10 -17.18
CA CYS A 29 -10.35 -21.56 -17.20
C CYS A 29 -9.75 -21.52 -18.61
N GLY A 30 -10.48 -21.99 -19.62
CA GLY A 30 -10.05 -21.96 -21.01
C GLY A 30 -9.89 -20.54 -21.56
N GLU A 31 -10.83 -19.65 -21.29
CA GLU A 31 -10.76 -18.22 -21.65
C GLU A 31 -9.54 -17.53 -21.02
N HIS A 32 -9.26 -17.85 -19.75
CA HIS A 32 -8.08 -17.33 -19.05
C HIS A 32 -6.79 -17.79 -19.72
N LEU A 33 -6.64 -19.09 -19.99
CA LEU A 33 -5.46 -19.66 -20.65
C LEU A 33 -5.27 -19.12 -22.08
N ALA A 34 -6.36 -18.94 -22.84
CA ALA A 34 -6.30 -18.38 -24.19
C ALA A 34 -5.89 -16.90 -24.22
N GLY A 35 -6.15 -16.17 -23.13
CA GLY A 35 -5.78 -14.77 -22.97
C GLY A 35 -4.36 -14.54 -22.42
N GLU A 36 -3.61 -15.60 -22.15
CA GLU A 36 -2.23 -15.53 -21.66
C GLU A 36 -1.20 -15.44 -22.80
N GLY A 37 -0.13 -14.68 -22.55
CA GLY A 37 1.07 -14.70 -23.40
C GLY A 37 2.10 -15.73 -22.89
N ASP A 38 3.24 -15.86 -23.57
CA ASP A 38 4.31 -16.84 -23.27
C ASP A 38 5.01 -16.70 -21.89
N ALA A 39 4.58 -15.74 -21.06
CA ALA A 39 5.20 -15.47 -19.77
C ALA A 39 4.84 -16.56 -18.74
N SER A 40 5.77 -17.49 -18.49
CA SER A 40 5.58 -18.62 -17.57
C SER A 40 6.24 -18.36 -16.20
N GLY A 41 5.44 -17.88 -15.25
CA GLY A 41 5.83 -17.75 -13.84
C GLY A 41 5.43 -18.97 -12.97
N GLY A 42 6.09 -19.14 -11.82
CA GLY A 42 5.78 -20.23 -10.88
C GLY A 42 4.31 -20.34 -10.43
N PRO A 43 3.60 -19.24 -10.12
CA PRO A 43 2.16 -19.25 -9.86
C PRO A 43 1.33 -19.73 -11.05
N GLN A 44 1.73 -19.36 -12.27
CA GLN A 44 1.01 -19.72 -13.49
C GLN A 44 1.08 -21.22 -13.76
N VAL A 45 2.26 -21.82 -13.59
CA VAL A 45 2.43 -23.28 -13.71
C VAL A 45 1.53 -24.04 -12.72
N ARG A 46 1.39 -23.54 -11.49
CA ARG A 46 0.49 -24.15 -10.49
C ARG A 46 -0.99 -24.00 -10.87
N LEU A 47 -1.37 -22.86 -11.44
CA LEU A 47 -2.73 -22.65 -11.95
C LEU A 47 -3.04 -23.60 -13.09
N THR A 48 -2.18 -23.70 -14.11
CA THR A 48 -2.35 -24.62 -15.25
C THR A 48 -2.49 -26.07 -14.79
N ARG A 49 -1.66 -26.51 -13.82
CA ARG A 49 -1.78 -27.85 -13.23
C ARG A 49 -3.11 -28.06 -12.52
N ALA A 50 -3.59 -27.07 -11.75
CA ALA A 50 -4.87 -27.16 -11.07
C ALA A 50 -6.04 -27.22 -12.07
N ILE A 51 -5.97 -26.48 -13.18
CA ILE A 51 -6.97 -26.54 -14.26
C ILE A 51 -7.00 -27.94 -14.86
N GLY A 52 -5.84 -28.55 -15.14
CA GLY A 52 -5.75 -29.92 -15.63
C GLY A 52 -6.34 -30.95 -14.65
N ALA A 53 -6.07 -30.80 -13.35
CA ALA A 53 -6.65 -31.67 -12.32
C ALA A 53 -8.18 -31.50 -12.22
N PHE A 54 -8.69 -30.27 -12.35
CA PHE A 54 -10.12 -30.01 -12.39
C PHE A 54 -10.78 -30.63 -13.63
N ALA A 55 -10.17 -30.50 -14.81
CA ALA A 55 -10.66 -31.14 -16.03
C ALA A 55 -10.72 -32.67 -15.88
N ALA A 56 -9.66 -33.30 -15.37
CA ALA A 56 -9.64 -34.74 -15.12
C ALA A 56 -10.69 -35.19 -14.09
N ALA A 57 -10.98 -34.36 -13.08
CA ALA A 57 -12.02 -34.64 -12.09
C ALA A 57 -13.44 -34.58 -12.67
N LEU A 58 -13.67 -33.83 -13.75
CA LEU A 58 -14.97 -33.79 -14.44
C LEU A 58 -15.24 -35.07 -15.25
N ASP A 59 -14.19 -35.69 -15.77
CA ASP A 59 -14.29 -36.92 -16.58
C ASP A 59 -14.30 -38.19 -15.73
N SER A 60 -13.98 -38.09 -14.43
CA SER A 60 -13.95 -39.23 -13.51
C SER A 60 -15.31 -39.40 -12.79
N PRO A 61 -16.02 -40.52 -12.98
CA PRO A 61 -17.35 -40.73 -12.37
C PRO A 61 -17.36 -40.77 -10.84
N SER A 62 -16.22 -41.00 -10.20
CA SER A 62 -16.08 -41.12 -8.74
C SER A 62 -15.48 -39.89 -8.07
N ALA A 63 -14.98 -38.92 -8.84
CA ALA A 63 -14.37 -37.71 -8.29
C ALA A 63 -15.43 -36.65 -7.98
N ASP A 64 -15.27 -35.94 -6.86
CA ASP A 64 -16.01 -34.71 -6.60
C ASP A 64 -15.23 -33.52 -7.19
N PRO A 65 -15.64 -32.93 -8.32
CA PRO A 65 -14.90 -31.86 -8.97
C PRO A 65 -14.96 -30.54 -8.19
N PHE A 66 -15.76 -30.45 -7.11
CA PHE A 66 -15.91 -29.23 -6.33
C PHE A 66 -14.61 -28.75 -5.67
N ASP A 67 -13.85 -29.66 -5.06
CA ASP A 67 -12.61 -29.27 -4.38
C ASP A 67 -11.54 -28.86 -5.38
N ALA A 68 -11.49 -29.54 -6.54
CA ALA A 68 -10.63 -29.15 -7.65
C ALA A 68 -11.00 -27.76 -8.20
N LEU A 69 -12.30 -27.46 -8.34
CA LEU A 69 -12.80 -26.14 -8.75
C LEU A 69 -12.36 -25.03 -7.79
N LEU A 70 -12.51 -25.26 -6.47
CA LEU A 70 -12.03 -24.32 -5.45
C LEU A 70 -10.51 -24.15 -5.54
N GLN A 71 -9.79 -25.25 -5.75
CA GLN A 71 -8.34 -25.23 -5.83
C GLN A 71 -7.84 -24.39 -7.02
N VAL A 72 -8.53 -24.46 -8.18
CA VAL A 72 -8.24 -23.58 -9.32
C VAL A 72 -8.43 -22.12 -8.93
N GLY A 73 -9.54 -21.78 -8.27
CA GLY A 73 -9.80 -20.42 -7.81
C GLY A 73 -8.71 -19.90 -6.86
N GLU A 74 -8.25 -20.72 -5.92
CA GLU A 74 -7.16 -20.35 -5.02
C GLU A 74 -5.84 -20.12 -5.77
N ARG A 75 -5.51 -20.97 -6.75
CA ARG A 75 -4.32 -20.77 -7.58
C ARG A 75 -4.44 -19.50 -8.45
N ALA A 76 -5.65 -19.16 -8.91
CA ALA A 76 -5.90 -17.93 -9.65
C ALA A 76 -5.75 -16.67 -8.79
N LEU A 77 -5.96 -16.75 -7.46
CA LEU A 77 -5.60 -15.65 -6.56
C LEU A 77 -4.09 -15.43 -6.46
N GLU A 78 -3.28 -16.50 -6.56
CA GLU A 78 -1.82 -16.42 -6.47
C GLU A 78 -1.19 -15.76 -7.70
N THR A 79 -1.80 -15.92 -8.88
CA THR A 79 -1.35 -15.24 -10.11
C THR A 79 -1.61 -13.74 -10.02
N GLY A 80 -2.67 -13.34 -9.30
CA GLY A 80 -3.04 -11.95 -9.08
C GLY A 80 -3.39 -11.25 -10.39
N GLY A 81 -3.32 -9.91 -10.37
CA GLY A 81 -3.75 -9.10 -11.50
C GLY A 81 -5.24 -9.23 -11.81
N GLU A 82 -5.74 -8.38 -12.71
CA GLU A 82 -7.18 -8.32 -12.99
C GLU A 82 -7.73 -9.63 -13.58
N ARG A 83 -6.98 -10.29 -14.46
CA ARG A 83 -7.37 -11.57 -15.08
C ARG A 83 -7.42 -12.74 -14.08
N GLY A 84 -6.40 -12.89 -13.24
CA GLY A 84 -6.36 -13.95 -12.23
C GLY A 84 -7.44 -13.76 -11.17
N LEU A 85 -7.59 -12.53 -10.69
CA LEU A 85 -8.66 -12.17 -9.75
C LEU A 85 -10.06 -12.32 -10.37
N GLY A 86 -10.22 -11.97 -11.66
CA GLY A 86 -11.46 -12.16 -12.42
C GLY A 86 -11.83 -13.64 -12.57
N LEU A 87 -10.86 -14.50 -12.91
CA LEU A 87 -11.05 -15.95 -12.92
C LEU A 87 -11.45 -16.47 -11.55
N ALA A 88 -10.69 -16.12 -10.50
CA ALA A 88 -10.97 -16.53 -9.13
C ALA A 88 -12.39 -16.13 -8.70
N LEU A 89 -12.83 -14.91 -9.01
CA LEU A 89 -14.18 -14.44 -8.75
C LEU A 89 -15.21 -15.32 -9.47
N GLY A 90 -15.06 -15.50 -10.79
CA GLY A 90 -15.97 -16.29 -11.62
C GLY A 90 -16.16 -17.72 -11.11
N LEU A 91 -15.07 -18.37 -10.72
CA LEU A 91 -15.06 -19.72 -10.13
C LEU A 91 -15.69 -19.74 -8.74
N ALA A 92 -15.48 -18.70 -7.93
CA ALA A 92 -16.11 -18.57 -6.62
C ALA A 92 -17.64 -18.41 -6.74
N GLU A 93 -18.14 -17.70 -7.76
CA GLU A 93 -19.58 -17.58 -8.01
C GLU A 93 -20.18 -18.92 -8.42
N SER A 94 -19.53 -19.64 -9.34
CA SER A 94 -19.95 -21.00 -9.71
C SER A 94 -19.95 -21.90 -8.48
N SER A 95 -18.90 -21.85 -7.65
CA SER A 95 -18.78 -22.66 -6.44
C SER A 95 -19.88 -22.35 -5.40
N ALA A 96 -20.19 -21.06 -5.18
CA ALA A 96 -21.25 -20.65 -4.27
C ALA A 96 -22.64 -21.03 -4.78
N ALA A 97 -22.83 -21.07 -6.10
CA ALA A 97 -24.06 -21.55 -6.73
C ALA A 97 -24.23 -23.08 -6.61
N ILE A 98 -23.14 -23.84 -6.77
CA ILE A 98 -23.14 -25.31 -6.59
C ILE A 98 -23.37 -25.66 -5.11
N ARG A 99 -22.60 -25.06 -4.18
CA ARG A 99 -22.69 -25.32 -2.74
C ARG A 99 -22.85 -24.01 -1.95
N GLN A 100 -24.09 -23.61 -1.71
CA GLN A 100 -24.42 -22.37 -0.99
C GLN A 100 -23.88 -22.28 0.44
N ARG A 101 -23.62 -23.43 1.09
CA ARG A 101 -23.05 -23.51 2.45
C ARG A 101 -21.54 -23.77 2.45
N SER A 102 -20.86 -23.69 1.30
CA SER A 102 -19.42 -23.87 1.23
C SER A 102 -18.69 -22.66 1.80
N LYS A 103 -18.04 -22.86 2.96
CA LYS A 103 -17.15 -21.88 3.59
C LYS A 103 -16.02 -21.47 2.62
N GLY A 104 -15.44 -22.44 1.92
CA GLY A 104 -14.37 -22.22 0.93
C GLY A 104 -14.81 -21.31 -0.22
N ALA A 105 -16.02 -21.51 -0.75
CA ALA A 105 -16.54 -20.69 -1.84
C ALA A 105 -16.74 -19.21 -1.42
N TRP A 106 -17.33 -18.98 -0.24
CA TRP A 106 -17.53 -17.61 0.27
C TRP A 106 -16.22 -16.91 0.63
N ARG A 107 -15.26 -17.65 1.21
CA ARG A 107 -13.90 -17.13 1.45
C ARG A 107 -13.21 -16.75 0.14
N LEU A 108 -13.23 -17.64 -0.85
CA LEU A 108 -12.62 -17.42 -2.16
C LEU A 108 -13.24 -16.19 -2.85
N ARG A 109 -14.58 -16.07 -2.82
CA ARG A 109 -15.30 -14.92 -3.39
C ARG A 109 -14.88 -13.61 -2.71
N GLY A 110 -14.80 -13.60 -1.39
CA GLY A 110 -14.38 -12.43 -0.63
C GLY A 110 -12.94 -12.00 -0.96
N LEU A 111 -12.01 -12.96 -1.06
CA LEU A 111 -10.61 -12.70 -1.42
C LEU A 111 -10.48 -12.12 -2.83
N ALA A 112 -11.22 -12.66 -3.80
CA ALA A 112 -11.21 -12.17 -5.17
C ALA A 112 -11.77 -10.75 -5.27
N LEU A 113 -12.90 -10.47 -4.62
CA LEU A 113 -13.51 -9.14 -4.59
C LEU A 113 -12.62 -8.10 -3.89
N ASP A 114 -11.99 -8.47 -2.78
CA ASP A 114 -11.05 -7.59 -2.07
C ASP A 114 -9.84 -7.26 -2.96
N GLY A 115 -9.28 -8.26 -3.64
CA GLY A 115 -8.20 -8.06 -4.61
C GLY A 115 -8.58 -7.16 -5.78
N LEU A 116 -9.83 -7.23 -6.25
CA LEU A 116 -10.40 -6.34 -7.28
C LEU A 116 -10.77 -4.94 -6.72
N GLY A 117 -10.58 -4.70 -5.42
CA GLY A 117 -10.92 -3.44 -4.77
C GLY A 117 -12.42 -3.26 -4.50
N ARG A 118 -13.26 -4.28 -4.67
CA ARG A 118 -14.71 -4.26 -4.41
C ARG A 118 -15.01 -4.53 -2.92
N GLY A 119 -14.57 -3.61 -2.07
CA GLY A 119 -14.50 -3.79 -0.61
C GLY A 119 -15.82 -4.13 0.07
N ASP A 120 -16.91 -3.43 -0.27
CA ASP A 120 -18.21 -3.66 0.38
C ASP A 120 -18.80 -5.04 0.04
N GLU A 121 -18.57 -5.51 -1.18
CA GLU A 121 -19.00 -6.84 -1.60
C GLU A 121 -18.13 -7.94 -0.96
N ALA A 122 -16.83 -7.69 -0.85
CA ALA A 122 -15.91 -8.57 -0.16
C ALA A 122 -16.31 -8.72 1.32
N LEU A 123 -16.65 -7.61 1.99
CA LEU A 123 -17.09 -7.60 3.38
C LEU A 123 -18.34 -8.47 3.58
N ARG A 124 -19.35 -8.33 2.72
CA ARG A 124 -20.56 -9.18 2.74
C ARG A 124 -20.23 -10.66 2.56
N CYS A 125 -19.28 -10.99 1.70
CA CYS A 125 -18.84 -12.37 1.49
C CYS A 125 -18.14 -12.94 2.74
N TYR A 126 -17.30 -12.15 3.39
CA TYR A 126 -16.63 -12.56 4.63
C TYR A 126 -17.59 -12.70 5.81
N GLU A 127 -18.60 -11.83 5.92
CA GLU A 127 -19.66 -11.96 6.92
C GLU A 127 -20.49 -13.21 6.70
N ARG A 128 -20.77 -13.56 5.44
CA ARG A 128 -21.42 -14.82 5.10
C ARG A 128 -20.55 -16.02 5.46
N TYR A 129 -19.24 -15.97 5.18
CA TYR A 129 -18.28 -16.98 5.59
C TYR A 129 -18.24 -17.15 7.12
N ALA A 130 -18.17 -16.05 7.88
CA ALA A 130 -18.19 -16.07 9.34
C ALA A 130 -19.50 -16.66 9.88
N THR A 131 -20.65 -16.29 9.31
CA THR A 131 -21.96 -16.89 9.67
C THR A 131 -21.97 -18.41 9.48
N LEU A 132 -21.33 -18.92 8.42
CA LEU A 132 -21.24 -20.36 8.15
C LEU A 132 -20.29 -21.10 9.10
N LEU A 133 -19.34 -20.40 9.74
CA LEU A 133 -18.46 -20.98 10.75
C LEU A 133 -19.16 -21.24 12.08
N GLY A 134 -20.22 -20.48 12.41
CA GLY A 134 -20.86 -20.53 13.71
C GLY A 134 -19.90 -20.03 14.79
N ASP A 135 -19.71 -20.82 15.85
CA ASP A 135 -18.84 -20.46 16.98
C ASP A 135 -17.34 -20.64 16.68
N ALA A 136 -16.98 -21.26 15.56
CA ALA A 136 -15.59 -21.41 15.16
C ALA A 136 -14.99 -20.06 14.74
N PRO A 137 -13.77 -19.71 15.19
CA PRO A 137 -13.16 -18.45 14.82
C PRO A 137 -12.87 -18.40 13.31
N ALA A 138 -13.10 -17.23 12.72
CA ALA A 138 -12.69 -16.97 11.34
C ALA A 138 -11.17 -17.10 11.19
N ALA A 139 -10.72 -17.52 10.00
CA ALA A 139 -9.30 -17.50 9.68
C ALA A 139 -8.71 -16.11 9.99
N PRO A 140 -7.58 -16.00 10.73
CA PRO A 140 -7.03 -14.70 11.15
C PRO A 140 -6.82 -13.73 9.97
N GLU A 141 -6.49 -14.30 8.81
CA GLU A 141 -6.35 -13.61 7.53
C GLU A 141 -7.64 -12.90 7.06
N VAL A 142 -8.79 -13.54 7.24
CA VAL A 142 -10.12 -13.02 6.86
C VAL A 142 -10.57 -11.98 7.89
N ALA A 143 -10.38 -12.26 9.17
CA ALA A 143 -10.71 -11.32 10.24
C ALA A 143 -9.98 -9.97 10.08
N ARG A 144 -8.68 -9.99 9.78
CA ARG A 144 -7.88 -8.77 9.50
C ARG A 144 -8.36 -8.00 8.27
N ARG A 145 -8.79 -8.70 7.22
CA ARG A 145 -9.35 -8.05 6.02
C ARG A 145 -10.68 -7.40 6.31
N MET A 146 -11.56 -8.08 7.04
CA MET A 146 -12.85 -7.52 7.47
C MET A 146 -12.65 -6.24 8.30
N ASP A 147 -11.72 -6.25 9.26
CA ASP A 147 -11.38 -5.05 10.05
C ASP A 147 -10.87 -3.91 9.15
N THR A 148 -9.92 -4.21 8.27
CA THR A 148 -9.37 -3.23 7.32
C THR A 148 -10.47 -2.60 6.46
N LEU A 149 -11.36 -3.42 5.89
CA LEU A 149 -12.46 -2.96 5.04
C LEU A 149 -13.46 -2.09 5.82
N ARG A 150 -13.85 -2.51 7.03
CA ARG A 150 -14.73 -1.71 7.90
C ARG A 150 -14.11 -0.37 8.27
N ARG A 151 -12.82 -0.35 8.61
CA ARG A 151 -12.11 0.88 8.95
C ARG A 151 -11.96 1.81 7.76
N ARG A 152 -11.76 1.27 6.55
CA ARG A 152 -11.75 2.07 5.31
C ARG A 152 -13.11 2.70 5.07
N ARG A 153 -14.18 1.91 5.17
CA ARG A 153 -15.56 2.38 5.00
C ARG A 153 -15.91 3.47 6.03
N ALA A 154 -15.55 3.25 7.29
CA ALA A 154 -15.76 4.24 8.35
C ALA A 154 -15.04 5.58 8.07
N CYS A 155 -13.81 5.56 7.53
CA CYS A 155 -13.13 6.80 7.16
C CYS A 155 -13.90 7.58 6.09
N LEU A 156 -14.46 6.88 5.10
CA LEU A 156 -15.20 7.48 4.00
C LEU A 156 -16.56 8.02 4.46
N ASP A 157 -17.30 7.23 5.24
CA ASP A 157 -18.60 7.65 5.78
C ASP A 157 -18.44 8.85 6.74
N GLU A 158 -17.40 8.86 7.59
CA GLU A 158 -17.11 10.01 8.46
C GLU A 158 -16.68 11.24 7.66
N ALA A 159 -15.88 11.08 6.59
CA ALA A 159 -15.49 12.18 5.72
C ALA A 159 -16.69 12.85 5.04
N VAL A 160 -17.66 12.05 4.56
CA VAL A 160 -18.92 12.55 4.02
C VAL A 160 -19.74 13.26 5.12
N ALA A 161 -19.76 12.72 6.34
CA ALA A 161 -20.52 13.33 7.44
C ALA A 161 -19.97 14.68 7.90
N LEU A 162 -18.67 14.94 7.74
CA LEU A 162 -18.07 16.25 8.04
C LEU A 162 -18.58 17.35 7.09
N PHE A 163 -18.86 17.01 5.84
CA PHE A 163 -19.38 17.94 4.83
C PHE A 163 -20.51 17.28 4.01
N PRO A 164 -21.74 17.16 4.55
CA PRO A 164 -22.78 16.34 3.94
C PRO A 164 -23.22 16.81 2.55
N GLU A 165 -23.35 18.13 2.33
CA GLU A 165 -23.79 18.69 1.04
C GLU A 165 -22.72 18.49 -0.03
N GLN A 166 -21.46 18.80 0.30
CA GLN A 166 -20.36 18.71 -0.65
C GLN A 166 -19.83 17.28 -0.80
N GLY A 167 -20.07 16.44 0.20
CA GLY A 167 -19.79 15.01 0.19
C GLY A 167 -20.80 14.17 -0.59
N ALA A 168 -21.90 14.76 -1.10
CA ALA A 168 -22.94 14.03 -1.82
C ALA A 168 -22.42 13.26 -3.05
N GLY A 169 -21.47 13.84 -3.79
CA GLY A 169 -20.83 13.18 -4.93
C GLY A 169 -20.00 11.95 -4.52
N LEU A 170 -19.23 12.08 -3.43
CA LEU A 170 -18.48 10.96 -2.85
C LEU A 170 -19.43 9.89 -2.29
N ALA A 171 -20.52 10.28 -1.61
CA ALA A 171 -21.54 9.37 -1.11
C ALA A 171 -22.21 8.56 -2.24
N ALA A 172 -22.56 9.22 -3.36
CA ALA A 172 -23.13 8.56 -4.52
C ALA A 172 -22.16 7.56 -5.15
N LEU A 173 -20.87 7.92 -5.25
CA LEU A 173 -19.83 7.02 -5.72
C LEU A 173 -19.71 5.77 -4.84
N LEU A 174 -19.77 5.94 -3.51
CA LEU A 174 -19.69 4.85 -2.53
C LEU A 174 -20.92 3.94 -2.52
N ALA A 175 -22.08 4.42 -2.99
CA ALA A 175 -23.30 3.62 -3.12
C ALA A 175 -23.38 2.90 -4.48
N GLY A 176 -22.56 3.30 -5.46
CA GLY A 176 -22.60 2.77 -6.82
C GLY A 176 -22.05 1.34 -6.93
N PRO A 177 -22.50 0.56 -7.94
CA PRO A 177 -22.00 -0.79 -8.20
C PRO A 177 -20.54 -0.83 -8.68
N THR A 178 -19.98 0.32 -9.07
CA THR A 178 -18.59 0.49 -9.54
C THR A 178 -17.67 1.03 -8.44
N ALA A 179 -18.10 1.04 -7.17
CA ALA A 179 -17.35 1.51 -6.00
C ALA A 179 -16.13 0.62 -5.68
N THR A 180 -15.18 0.58 -6.60
CA THR A 180 -13.88 -0.04 -6.39
C THR A 180 -12.95 0.95 -5.69
N THR A 181 -11.95 0.43 -4.98
CA THR A 181 -10.87 1.27 -4.42
C THR A 181 -10.27 2.21 -5.46
N ALA A 182 -10.04 1.73 -6.69
CA ALA A 182 -9.46 2.53 -7.77
C ALA A 182 -10.38 3.68 -8.23
N ALA A 183 -11.70 3.50 -8.17
CA ALA A 183 -12.66 4.54 -8.49
C ALA A 183 -12.86 5.53 -7.33
N VAL A 184 -12.87 5.04 -6.09
CA VAL A 184 -13.11 5.84 -4.88
C VAL A 184 -11.93 6.74 -4.53
N GLU A 185 -10.69 6.25 -4.72
CA GLU A 185 -9.48 6.98 -4.32
C GLU A 185 -9.34 8.37 -4.99
N PRO A 186 -9.48 8.52 -6.32
CA PRO A 186 -9.44 9.84 -6.96
C PRO A 186 -10.57 10.76 -6.48
N GLY A 187 -11.78 10.23 -6.29
CA GLY A 187 -12.92 10.99 -5.81
C GLY A 187 -12.72 11.51 -4.38
N PHE A 188 -12.19 10.67 -3.49
CA PHE A 188 -11.89 11.09 -2.13
C PHE A 188 -10.74 12.12 -2.10
N ALA A 189 -9.70 11.93 -2.91
CA ALA A 189 -8.60 12.90 -3.01
C ALA A 189 -9.07 14.27 -3.57
N ALA A 190 -9.99 14.28 -4.55
CA ALA A 190 -10.59 15.50 -5.08
C ALA A 190 -11.41 16.22 -4.01
N PHE A 191 -12.28 15.49 -3.30
CA PHE A 191 -13.07 16.01 -2.19
C PHE A 191 -12.18 16.69 -1.13
N VAL A 192 -11.09 16.03 -0.72
CA VAL A 192 -10.14 16.59 0.25
C VAL A 192 -9.48 17.88 -0.25
N ARG A 193 -9.01 17.92 -1.52
CA ARG A 193 -8.39 19.11 -2.11
C ARG A 193 -9.34 20.30 -2.17
N GLU A 194 -10.59 20.06 -2.57
CA GLU A 194 -11.61 21.10 -2.64
C GLU A 194 -11.93 21.66 -1.26
N ARG A 195 -12.11 20.81 -0.25
CA ARG A 195 -12.34 21.27 1.13
C ARG A 195 -11.15 22.08 1.66
N LEU A 196 -9.93 21.62 1.39
CA LEU A 196 -8.72 22.32 1.80
C LEU A 196 -8.61 23.71 1.14
N ALA A 197 -8.99 23.83 -0.13
CA ALA A 197 -8.97 25.10 -0.86
C ALA A 197 -10.05 26.09 -0.39
N GLU A 198 -11.25 25.60 -0.06
CA GLU A 198 -12.38 26.44 0.38
C GLU A 198 -12.22 26.95 1.82
N HIS A 199 -11.71 26.10 2.72
CA HIS A 199 -11.76 26.33 4.16
C HIS A 199 -10.36 26.55 4.79
N GLY A 200 -9.30 26.18 4.08
CA GLY A 200 -7.93 26.25 4.56
C GLY A 200 -7.56 25.17 5.60
N PRO A 201 -6.25 24.95 5.85
CA PRO A 201 -5.76 23.91 6.76
C PRO A 201 -6.01 24.21 8.26
N GLY A 202 -6.46 25.44 8.57
CA GLY A 202 -6.74 25.90 9.92
C GLY A 202 -8.07 25.40 10.50
N GLU A 203 -9.00 24.99 9.64
CA GLU A 203 -10.34 24.59 10.07
C GLU A 203 -10.34 23.20 10.73
N PRO A 204 -10.94 23.02 11.92
CA PRO A 204 -10.95 21.72 12.60
C PRO A 204 -11.55 20.58 11.76
N ALA A 205 -12.60 20.85 10.99
CA ALA A 205 -13.23 19.86 10.11
C ALA A 205 -12.28 19.42 8.97
N VAL A 206 -11.55 20.36 8.37
CA VAL A 206 -10.54 20.07 7.34
C VAL A 206 -9.37 19.28 7.90
N ARG A 207 -8.88 19.61 9.10
CA ARG A 207 -7.82 18.83 9.75
C ARG A 207 -8.27 17.39 9.99
N ARG A 208 -9.50 17.22 10.48
CA ARG A 208 -10.08 15.89 10.67
C ARG A 208 -10.22 15.13 9.35
N LEU A 209 -10.65 15.81 8.29
CA LEU A 209 -10.74 15.23 6.95
C LEU A 209 -9.37 14.74 6.43
N LEU A 210 -8.30 15.52 6.64
CA LEU A 210 -6.94 15.13 6.28
C LEU A 210 -6.47 13.89 7.06
N GLU A 211 -6.80 13.80 8.35
CA GLU A 211 -6.52 12.59 9.16
C GLU A 211 -7.24 11.36 8.62
N LEU A 212 -8.53 11.49 8.29
CA LEU A 212 -9.35 10.41 7.73
C LEU A 212 -8.83 9.96 6.37
N TYR A 213 -8.47 10.90 5.50
CA TYR A 213 -7.87 10.61 4.20
C TYR A 213 -6.54 9.89 4.36
N GLY A 214 -5.62 10.39 5.19
CA GLY A 214 -4.36 9.73 5.49
C GLY A 214 -4.56 8.32 6.08
N ARG A 215 -5.54 8.14 6.97
CA ARG A 215 -5.88 6.81 7.52
C ARG A 215 -6.44 5.87 6.45
N HIS A 216 -7.34 6.34 5.58
CA HIS A 216 -7.89 5.54 4.49
C HIS A 216 -6.79 5.07 3.53
N ARG A 217 -5.93 6.00 3.09
CA ARG A 217 -4.77 5.74 2.22
C ARG A 217 -3.86 4.66 2.82
N ARG A 218 -3.51 4.80 4.10
CA ARG A 218 -2.74 3.78 4.84
C ARG A 218 -3.39 2.41 4.77
N LEU A 219 -4.69 2.32 5.02
CA LEU A 219 -5.43 1.06 5.00
C LEU A 219 -5.59 0.46 3.59
N VAL A 220 -5.65 1.28 2.55
CA VAL A 220 -5.69 0.84 1.14
C VAL A 220 -4.33 0.27 0.73
N GLU A 221 -3.26 0.98 1.04
CA GLU A 221 -1.92 0.59 0.61
C GLU A 221 -1.29 -0.49 1.50
N GLN A 222 -1.72 -0.58 2.77
CA GLN A 222 -1.36 -1.62 3.72
C GLN A 222 -2.56 -2.54 3.94
N SER A 223 -2.73 -3.57 3.11
CA SER A 223 -3.40 -4.77 3.61
C SER A 223 -2.53 -5.30 4.75
N ALA A 224 -3.01 -5.12 6.00
CA ALA A 224 -2.31 -5.38 7.26
C ALA A 224 -1.16 -6.37 7.09
N VAL A 225 0.07 -5.84 7.00
CA VAL A 225 1.27 -6.68 6.93
C VAL A 225 1.34 -7.43 8.25
N PRO A 226 1.36 -8.77 8.25
CA PRO A 226 1.50 -9.52 9.49
C PRO A 226 2.77 -9.10 10.23
N ASP A 227 2.65 -8.89 11.53
CA ASP A 227 3.69 -8.56 12.51
C ASP A 227 4.99 -9.41 12.40
N PRO A 228 4.99 -10.69 11.96
CA PRO A 228 6.24 -11.42 11.77
C PRO A 228 7.15 -10.89 10.64
N LEU A 229 6.61 -10.10 9.69
CA LEU A 229 7.39 -9.60 8.54
C LEU A 229 8.11 -8.28 8.79
N LEU A 230 7.80 -7.59 9.89
CA LEU A 230 8.46 -6.33 10.26
C LEU A 230 9.52 -6.52 11.35
N GLY A 231 9.60 -7.72 11.95
CA GLY A 231 10.65 -8.09 12.90
C GLY A 231 10.76 -7.12 14.08
N GLY A 232 9.62 -6.63 14.59
CA GLY A 232 9.55 -5.64 15.68
C GLY A 232 9.62 -4.16 15.25
N THR A 233 9.74 -3.86 13.95
CA THR A 233 9.71 -2.48 13.44
C THR A 233 8.30 -1.88 13.50
N VAL A 234 8.15 -0.67 14.02
CA VAL A 234 6.84 0.02 14.12
C VAL A 234 6.55 0.84 12.84
N PRO A 235 5.44 0.59 12.11
CA PRO A 235 5.03 1.44 11.01
C PRO A 235 4.68 2.86 11.49
N VAL A 236 5.18 3.87 10.78
CA VAL A 236 4.87 5.28 11.05
C VAL A 236 4.30 5.95 9.80
N GLY A 237 3.13 6.56 9.94
CA GLY A 237 2.56 7.45 8.93
C GLY A 237 2.99 8.91 9.16
N VAL A 238 2.43 9.82 8.35
CA VAL A 238 2.71 11.27 8.40
C VAL A 238 2.67 11.85 9.82
N SER A 239 1.58 11.65 10.57
CA SER A 239 1.43 12.19 11.93
C SER A 239 2.45 11.60 12.91
N GLY A 240 2.80 10.31 12.74
CA GLY A 240 3.82 9.66 13.56
C GLY A 240 5.20 10.24 13.27
N LEU A 241 5.55 10.42 12.00
CA LEU A 241 6.79 11.07 11.60
C LEU A 241 6.86 12.52 12.12
N ARG A 242 5.76 13.28 12.05
CA ARG A 242 5.69 14.63 12.64
C ARG A 242 6.02 14.60 14.13
N GLY A 243 5.45 13.65 14.88
CA GLY A 243 5.75 13.49 16.30
C GLY A 243 7.22 13.12 16.59
N LEU A 244 7.85 12.34 15.71
CA LEU A 244 9.28 11.98 15.83
C LEU A 244 10.23 13.14 15.49
N VAL A 245 9.78 14.13 14.72
CA VAL A 245 10.54 15.33 14.32
C VAL A 245 10.28 16.52 15.25
N ALA A 246 9.10 16.58 15.88
CA ALA A 246 8.64 17.72 16.67
C ALA A 246 9.66 18.17 17.74
N GLY A 247 10.06 19.44 17.68
CA GLY A 247 10.95 20.07 18.67
C GLY A 247 12.42 19.67 18.56
N ARG A 248 12.80 18.82 17.59
CA ARG A 248 14.17 18.32 17.41
C ARG A 248 14.93 19.13 16.38
N THR A 249 16.18 19.46 16.65
CA THR A 249 17.09 20.00 15.63
C THR A 249 17.43 18.91 14.59
N VAL A 250 17.32 19.26 13.30
CA VAL A 250 17.48 18.30 12.19
C VAL A 250 18.61 18.73 11.28
N CYS A 251 19.46 17.78 10.87
CA CYS A 251 20.40 18.00 9.77
C CYS A 251 20.22 16.96 8.67
N VAL A 252 20.28 17.40 7.40
CA VAL A 252 20.36 16.54 6.23
C VAL A 252 21.80 16.54 5.73
N VAL A 253 22.43 15.37 5.74
CA VAL A 253 23.84 15.21 5.40
C VAL A 253 23.97 14.67 3.98
N SER A 254 24.71 15.36 3.12
CA SER A 254 24.98 14.90 1.75
C SER A 254 26.01 13.76 1.75
N ASN A 255 25.97 12.92 0.71
CA ASN A 255 26.96 11.85 0.50
C ASN A 255 28.23 12.35 -0.18
N ALA A 256 28.57 13.62 -0.01
CA ALA A 256 29.67 14.27 -0.69
C ALA A 256 31.03 13.90 -0.06
N GLY A 257 32.03 13.67 -0.90
CA GLY A 257 33.34 13.16 -0.48
C GLY A 257 34.15 14.16 0.34
N ASP A 258 33.90 15.44 0.16
CA ASP A 258 34.43 16.57 0.93
C ASP A 258 33.90 16.58 2.37
N VAL A 259 32.60 16.32 2.60
CA VAL A 259 32.07 16.15 3.97
C VAL A 259 32.77 14.97 4.66
N ALA A 260 32.97 13.87 3.94
CA ALA A 260 33.67 12.68 4.45
C ALA A 260 35.19 12.85 4.62
N ALA A 261 35.77 13.92 4.07
CA ALA A 261 37.17 14.29 4.28
C ALA A 261 37.34 15.46 5.28
N GLY A 262 36.23 16.05 5.72
CA GLY A 262 36.22 17.17 6.67
C GLY A 262 36.24 16.72 8.13
N SER A 263 35.94 17.67 9.02
CA SER A 263 35.95 17.50 10.49
C SER A 263 34.61 17.86 11.16
N LEU A 264 33.50 17.70 10.41
CA LEU A 264 32.15 18.09 10.86
C LEU A 264 31.44 17.00 11.67
N GLY A 265 32.03 15.83 11.87
CA GLY A 265 31.32 14.68 12.42
C GLY A 265 30.77 14.88 13.82
N ALA A 266 31.54 15.50 14.72
CA ALA A 266 31.07 15.82 16.07
C ALA A 266 29.92 16.85 16.06
N GLU A 267 29.93 17.80 15.12
CA GLU A 267 28.84 18.76 14.96
C GLU A 267 27.59 18.09 14.38
N ILE A 268 27.75 17.21 13.40
CA ILE A 268 26.65 16.42 12.82
C ILE A 268 25.99 15.55 13.89
N ASP A 269 26.77 14.85 14.71
CA ASP A 269 26.25 13.97 15.76
C ASP A 269 25.64 14.74 16.95
N ALA A 270 25.82 16.06 17.03
CA ALA A 270 25.19 16.90 18.05
C ALA A 270 23.71 17.23 17.75
N TYR A 271 23.23 17.03 16.51
CA TYR A 271 21.81 17.24 16.17
C TYR A 271 20.93 16.16 16.79
N ASP A 272 19.70 16.51 17.13
CA ASP A 272 18.73 15.55 17.66
C ASP A 272 18.36 14.47 16.62
N LEU A 273 18.27 14.86 15.35
CA LEU A 273 17.95 13.99 14.23
C LEU A 273 18.91 14.18 13.04
N VAL A 274 19.75 13.17 12.79
CA VAL A 274 20.63 13.11 11.62
C VAL A 274 19.97 12.35 10.48
N VAL A 275 19.73 13.02 9.36
CA VAL A 275 19.09 12.48 8.16
C VAL A 275 20.14 12.10 7.12
N ARG A 276 20.04 10.88 6.59
CA ARG A 276 20.91 10.36 5.53
C ARG A 276 20.09 9.78 4.38
N CYS A 277 20.63 9.85 3.18
CA CYS A 277 19.93 9.44 1.95
C CYS A 277 20.67 8.34 1.19
N ASP A 278 19.91 7.40 0.61
CA ASP A 278 20.38 6.33 -0.28
C ASP A 278 21.60 5.56 0.28
N GLY A 279 22.62 5.29 -0.54
CA GLY A 279 23.88 4.73 -0.09
C GLY A 279 24.81 5.80 0.47
N TYR A 280 25.09 5.76 1.77
CA TYR A 280 25.97 6.70 2.46
C TYR A 280 27.16 5.99 3.13
N ARG A 281 28.24 6.75 3.39
CA ARG A 281 29.43 6.26 4.12
C ARG A 281 29.60 7.06 5.41
N LEU A 282 29.88 6.34 6.50
CA LEU A 282 30.13 6.93 7.81
C LEU A 282 31.63 7.06 8.02
N ARG A 283 32.05 8.21 8.53
CA ARG A 283 33.39 8.49 9.05
C ARG A 283 33.20 9.40 10.26
N ALA A 284 33.57 8.91 11.44
CA ALA A 284 33.36 9.62 12.70
C ALA A 284 33.86 11.08 12.66
N GLU A 285 35.02 11.33 12.07
CA GLU A 285 35.60 12.68 11.97
C GLU A 285 34.82 13.60 11.02
N GLY A 286 34.39 13.08 9.85
CA GLY A 286 33.82 13.91 8.78
C GLY A 286 32.30 13.95 8.76
N THR A 287 31.66 12.78 8.75
CA THR A 287 30.20 12.66 8.59
C THR A 287 29.46 12.25 9.85
N GLY A 288 30.16 12.02 10.96
CA GLY A 288 29.60 11.47 12.19
C GLY A 288 29.18 10.00 12.02
N GLU A 289 28.60 9.42 13.07
CA GLU A 289 28.18 8.02 13.10
C GLU A 289 26.66 7.86 13.26
N ARG A 290 25.94 8.89 13.70
CA ARG A 290 24.50 8.80 13.97
C ARG A 290 23.70 8.75 12.67
N THR A 291 22.67 7.92 12.67
CA THR A 291 21.63 7.88 11.62
C THR A 291 20.27 7.82 12.30
N GLY A 292 19.66 8.99 12.50
CA GLY A 292 18.32 9.09 13.10
C GLY A 292 17.21 8.80 12.10
N LEU A 293 17.37 9.24 10.85
CA LEU A 293 16.47 8.96 9.75
C LEU A 293 17.27 8.57 8.50
N HIS A 294 16.89 7.46 7.87
CA HIS A 294 17.46 7.01 6.60
C HIS A 294 16.37 6.98 5.53
N ALA A 295 16.52 7.81 4.50
CA ALA A 295 15.61 7.85 3.36
C ALA A 295 16.22 7.16 2.15
N VAL A 296 15.42 6.36 1.44
CA VAL A 296 15.83 5.62 0.25
C VAL A 296 14.78 5.78 -0.83
N THR A 297 15.17 6.15 -2.05
CA THR A 297 14.25 6.09 -3.20
C THR A 297 14.51 4.84 -4.03
N LEU A 298 13.45 4.08 -4.32
CA LEU A 298 13.49 2.94 -5.23
C LEU A 298 13.69 3.47 -6.67
N ARG A 299 14.92 3.41 -7.18
CA ARG A 299 15.25 3.74 -8.59
C ARG A 299 16.07 2.65 -9.25
N GLY A 300 15.72 2.36 -10.52
CA GLY A 300 16.52 1.62 -11.51
C GLY A 300 16.64 0.08 -11.37
N ALA A 301 17.11 -0.61 -12.43
CA ALA A 301 17.48 -2.03 -12.46
C ALA A 301 18.71 -2.37 -11.58
N ALA A 302 18.60 -3.42 -10.76
CA ALA A 302 19.72 -3.93 -9.97
C ALA A 302 20.98 -4.19 -10.83
N PRO A 303 22.21 -4.04 -10.29
CA PRO A 303 22.56 -3.71 -8.92
C PRO A 303 23.31 -2.36 -8.87
N TRP A 304 22.60 -1.24 -8.76
CA TRP A 304 23.25 -0.07 -8.15
C TRP A 304 23.68 -0.49 -6.75
N ALA A 305 24.88 -0.07 -6.33
CA ALA A 305 25.39 -0.29 -4.97
C ALA A 305 24.23 -0.18 -3.97
N GLU A 306 23.80 -1.32 -3.43
CA GLU A 306 22.50 -1.41 -2.78
C GLU A 306 22.44 -0.35 -1.68
N PRO A 307 21.31 0.37 -1.52
CA PRO A 307 21.15 1.22 -0.36
C PRO A 307 21.45 0.37 0.88
N ALA A 308 22.08 0.93 1.90
CA ALA A 308 22.56 0.10 2.99
C ALA A 308 21.41 -0.23 3.97
N TRP A 309 20.41 -1.01 3.53
CA TRP A 309 19.23 -1.41 4.32
C TRP A 309 19.62 -2.22 5.57
N ALA A 310 20.83 -2.78 5.64
CA ALA A 310 21.33 -3.40 6.87
C ALA A 310 21.85 -2.38 7.91
N ARG A 311 22.05 -1.10 7.56
CA ARG A 311 22.57 -0.12 8.52
C ARG A 311 21.50 0.24 9.57
N PRO A 312 21.89 0.40 10.84
CA PRO A 312 21.01 0.92 11.88
C PRO A 312 20.46 2.31 11.52
N ALA A 313 19.16 2.51 11.70
CA ALA A 313 18.50 3.81 11.58
C ALA A 313 17.32 3.91 12.57
N GLY A 314 17.07 5.08 13.14
CA GLY A 314 15.86 5.27 13.97
C GLY A 314 14.58 5.09 13.13
N VAL A 315 14.46 5.86 12.04
CA VAL A 315 13.35 5.79 11.09
C VAL A 315 13.87 5.47 9.70
N ARG A 316 13.24 4.51 9.01
CA ARG A 316 13.52 4.26 7.59
C ARG A 316 12.36 4.71 6.70
N LEU A 317 12.62 5.68 5.83
CA LEU A 317 11.68 6.11 4.80
C LEU A 317 12.05 5.47 3.47
N VAL A 318 11.05 4.88 2.79
CA VAL A 318 11.22 4.27 1.47
C VAL A 318 10.28 4.98 0.51
N PHE A 319 10.83 5.70 -0.46
CA PHE A 319 10.07 6.35 -1.51
C PHE A 319 10.04 5.49 -2.76
N GLY A 320 8.92 5.39 -3.45
CA GLY A 320 8.91 4.72 -4.75
C GLY A 320 7.55 4.25 -5.23
N ASP A 321 7.47 4.07 -6.54
CA ASP A 321 6.29 3.63 -7.28
C ASP A 321 6.66 2.55 -8.29
N PRO A 322 5.68 1.74 -8.72
CA PRO A 322 4.30 1.66 -8.22
C PRO A 322 4.20 1.02 -6.82
N ALA A 323 3.03 1.16 -6.15
CA ALA A 323 2.84 0.67 -4.78
C ALA A 323 3.12 -0.83 -4.61
N ALA A 324 2.89 -1.63 -5.65
CA ALA A 324 3.19 -3.06 -5.65
C ALA A 324 4.70 -3.34 -5.54
N ASP A 325 5.52 -2.59 -6.27
CA ASP A 325 6.98 -2.73 -6.25
C ASP A 325 7.56 -2.19 -4.95
N TRP A 326 6.99 -1.10 -4.43
CA TRP A 326 7.32 -0.63 -3.10
C TRP A 326 7.03 -1.67 -2.02
N ARG A 327 5.83 -2.28 -2.02
CA ARG A 327 5.48 -3.34 -1.07
C ARG A 327 6.43 -4.53 -1.17
N ARG A 328 6.81 -4.92 -2.39
CA ARG A 328 7.77 -5.99 -2.62
C ARG A 328 9.13 -5.62 -2.02
N ALA A 329 9.66 -4.44 -2.35
CA ALA A 329 10.96 -3.98 -1.87
C ALA A 329 11.02 -3.87 -0.34
N VAL A 330 10.01 -3.28 0.29
CA VAL A 330 9.94 -3.17 1.75
C VAL A 330 9.92 -4.55 2.41
N ARG A 331 9.17 -5.52 1.85
CA ARG A 331 9.10 -6.89 2.39
C ARG A 331 10.38 -7.69 2.19
N THR A 332 11.10 -7.47 1.09
CA THR A 332 12.28 -8.29 0.76
C THR A 332 13.60 -7.67 1.22
N ARG A 333 13.65 -6.34 1.42
CA ARG A 333 14.91 -5.62 1.69
C ARG A 333 15.02 -5.06 3.10
N LEU A 334 13.92 -4.91 3.86
CA LEU A 334 14.04 -4.53 5.26
C LEU A 334 14.72 -5.64 6.05
N VAL A 335 15.67 -5.23 6.89
CA VAL A 335 16.36 -6.14 7.80
C VAL A 335 15.75 -5.94 9.20
N PRO A 336 15.20 -7.00 9.83
CA PRO A 336 14.76 -6.96 11.22
C PRO A 336 15.85 -6.39 12.15
N GLY A 337 15.48 -5.45 13.02
CA GLY A 337 16.40 -4.81 13.97
C GLY A 337 17.31 -3.72 13.38
N ALA A 338 17.36 -3.55 12.05
CA ALA A 338 18.12 -2.46 11.44
C ALA A 338 17.40 -1.11 11.51
N GLN A 339 16.10 -1.10 11.84
CA GLN A 339 15.35 0.13 12.07
C GLN A 339 14.31 -0.03 13.18
N GLU A 340 14.08 1.03 13.95
CA GLU A 340 13.03 1.05 14.98
C GLU A 340 11.66 1.32 14.36
N HIS A 341 11.60 2.25 13.40
CA HIS A 341 10.39 2.64 12.70
C HIS A 341 10.56 2.53 11.18
N VAL A 342 9.47 2.23 10.47
CA VAL A 342 9.42 2.27 9.00
C VAL A 342 8.30 3.19 8.53
N GLY A 343 8.66 4.11 7.64
CA GLY A 343 7.71 4.96 6.94
C GLY A 343 6.72 4.11 6.16
N ASP A 344 5.44 4.34 6.44
CA ASP A 344 4.39 3.56 5.84
C ASP A 344 4.01 4.11 4.45
N ALA A 345 3.06 3.47 3.79
CA ALA A 345 2.73 3.79 2.42
C ALA A 345 2.26 5.25 2.21
N SER A 346 1.71 5.91 3.24
CA SER A 346 1.36 7.34 3.18
C SER A 346 2.57 8.26 3.00
N LEU A 347 3.78 7.81 3.33
CA LEU A 347 5.03 8.54 3.17
C LEU A 347 5.79 8.16 1.90
N ARG A 348 5.26 7.24 1.09
CA ARG A 348 5.95 6.65 -0.08
C ARG A 348 6.19 7.63 -1.24
N ARG A 349 5.33 8.63 -1.37
CA ARG A 349 5.38 9.61 -2.47
C ARG A 349 5.02 11.01 -1.98
N PRO A 350 5.86 11.64 -1.13
CA PRO A 350 5.53 12.92 -0.51
C PRO A 350 5.17 14.01 -1.51
N LEU A 351 5.95 14.13 -2.59
CA LEU A 351 5.75 15.14 -3.64
C LEU A 351 4.46 14.89 -4.43
N GLY A 352 4.17 13.64 -4.75
CA GLY A 352 3.05 13.27 -5.61
C GLY A 352 1.75 12.96 -4.88
N ASP A 353 1.74 12.89 -3.54
CA ASP A 353 0.55 12.60 -2.75
C ASP A 353 -0.15 13.92 -2.37
N PRO A 354 -1.41 14.16 -2.82
CA PRO A 354 -2.18 15.34 -2.45
C PRO A 354 -2.49 15.46 -0.95
N ALA A 355 -2.36 14.37 -0.17
CA ALA A 355 -2.48 14.41 1.30
C ALA A 355 -1.28 15.08 1.96
N LEU A 356 -0.18 15.17 1.21
CA LEU A 356 1.09 15.72 1.61
C LEU A 356 1.31 17.00 0.81
N LEU A 357 2.22 16.96 -0.16
CA LEU A 357 2.60 18.14 -0.91
C LEU A 357 1.73 18.34 -2.15
N GLY A 358 1.33 17.25 -2.82
CA GLY A 358 0.54 17.32 -4.06
C GLY A 358 1.18 18.15 -5.18
N GLU A 359 2.50 18.34 -5.14
CA GLU A 359 3.25 19.19 -6.06
C GLU A 359 3.46 18.48 -7.39
N GLY A 360 2.55 18.77 -8.34
CA GLY A 360 2.74 18.41 -9.75
C GLY A 360 3.95 19.14 -10.36
N GLY A 361 4.57 18.54 -11.39
CA GLY A 361 5.62 19.19 -12.18
C GLY A 361 7.06 18.92 -11.75
N TRP A 362 7.30 18.06 -10.76
CA TRP A 362 8.62 17.54 -10.38
C TRP A 362 9.01 16.22 -11.11
N GLU A 363 8.49 15.97 -12.32
CA GLU A 363 8.57 14.66 -13.00
C GLU A 363 10.00 14.06 -13.09
N ALA A 364 10.03 12.72 -13.01
CA ALA A 364 11.16 11.79 -13.04
C ALA A 364 12.46 12.26 -12.35
N ALA A 365 12.50 11.93 -11.05
CA ALA A 365 13.70 11.67 -10.24
C ALA A 365 14.30 12.87 -9.49
N THR A 366 13.48 13.66 -8.78
CA THR A 366 13.99 14.53 -7.70
C THR A 366 14.96 13.78 -6.79
N THR A 367 16.02 14.41 -6.31
CA THR A 367 16.96 13.74 -5.41
C THR A 367 16.24 13.26 -4.13
N THR A 368 16.72 12.16 -3.55
CA THR A 368 16.16 11.62 -2.31
C THR A 368 16.25 12.66 -1.20
N ALA A 369 17.38 13.37 -1.13
CA ALA A 369 17.58 14.52 -0.23
C ALA A 369 16.51 15.59 -0.43
N PHE A 370 16.25 16.03 -1.67
CA PHE A 370 15.21 17.02 -1.94
C PHE A 370 13.81 16.55 -1.52
N THR A 371 13.48 15.28 -1.75
CA THR A 371 12.20 14.71 -1.32
C THR A 371 12.05 14.74 0.20
N VAL A 372 13.12 14.43 0.95
CA VAL A 372 13.13 14.55 2.41
C VAL A 372 13.02 15.99 2.86
N LEU A 373 13.74 16.91 2.22
CA LEU A 373 13.68 18.34 2.54
C LEU A 373 12.26 18.90 2.38
N ARG A 374 11.61 18.63 1.24
CA ARG A 374 10.21 19.02 1.01
C ARG A 374 9.27 18.42 2.04
N LEU A 375 9.49 17.15 2.43
CA LEU A 375 8.69 16.50 3.47
C LEU A 375 8.89 17.15 4.85
N LEU A 376 10.14 17.42 5.25
CA LEU A 376 10.43 18.04 6.55
C LEU A 376 9.90 19.48 6.63
N ASP A 377 10.03 20.25 5.56
CA ASP A 377 9.45 21.58 5.38
C ASP A 377 7.91 21.53 5.51
N PHE A 378 7.26 20.57 4.85
CA PHE A 378 5.81 20.37 4.96
C PHE A 378 5.35 20.00 6.37
N LEU A 379 6.12 19.19 7.10
CA LEU A 379 5.76 18.76 8.45
C LEU A 379 5.78 19.92 9.45
N ASP A 380 6.60 20.96 9.18
CA ASP A 380 6.75 22.18 9.98
C ASP A 380 6.71 21.89 11.49
N ALA A 381 7.67 21.07 11.91
CA ALA A 381 7.72 20.53 13.28
C ALA A 381 9.11 20.67 13.92
N SER A 382 10.15 20.91 13.11
CA SER A 382 11.49 21.13 13.61
C SER A 382 11.73 22.63 13.82
N PRO A 383 12.30 23.07 14.95
CA PRO A 383 12.71 24.46 15.14
C PRO A 383 13.96 24.84 14.32
N ARG A 384 14.66 23.86 13.72
CA ARG A 384 15.90 24.07 12.95
C ARG A 384 16.15 22.94 11.96
N LEU A 385 16.27 23.29 10.68
CA LEU A 385 16.62 22.35 9.61
C LEU A 385 17.89 22.82 8.89
N ASP A 386 18.98 22.10 9.04
CA ASP A 386 20.26 22.42 8.39
C ASP A 386 20.62 21.42 7.27
N LEU A 387 21.15 21.92 6.16
CA LEU A 387 21.74 21.11 5.09
C LEU A 387 23.25 21.18 5.20
N ILE A 388 23.89 20.01 5.24
CA ILE A 388 25.35 19.89 5.35
C ILE A 388 25.89 19.24 4.07
N GLY A 389 26.78 19.97 3.37
CA GLY A 389 27.46 19.47 2.17
C GLY A 389 26.68 19.61 0.85
N PHE A 390 25.82 20.61 0.73
CA PHE A 390 24.95 20.84 -0.44
C PHE A 390 25.25 22.10 -1.27
N THR A 391 26.28 22.88 -0.93
CA THR A 391 26.57 24.18 -1.60
C THR A 391 27.25 24.06 -2.97
N LEU A 392 27.70 22.86 -3.37
CA LEU A 392 28.36 22.65 -4.67
C LEU A 392 27.39 22.29 -5.81
N PRO A 393 27.64 22.79 -7.04
CA PRO A 393 26.90 22.38 -8.24
C PRO A 393 26.89 20.85 -8.41
N GLY A 394 25.71 20.29 -8.70
CA GLY A 394 25.52 18.84 -8.95
C GLY A 394 25.15 17.99 -7.73
N ARG A 395 25.06 18.57 -6.53
CA ARG A 395 24.55 17.88 -5.32
C ARG A 395 23.02 17.89 -5.24
N LEU A 396 22.43 19.01 -5.64
CA LEU A 396 21.01 19.17 -5.94
C LEU A 396 20.88 19.50 -7.43
N ARG A 397 19.74 19.17 -8.02
CA ARG A 397 19.42 19.65 -9.37
C ARG A 397 19.22 21.16 -9.34
N ALA A 398 19.42 21.87 -10.44
CA ALA A 398 19.31 23.34 -10.49
C ALA A 398 18.00 23.86 -9.86
N ARG A 399 16.85 23.30 -10.28
CA ARG A 399 15.53 23.65 -9.73
C ARG A 399 15.36 23.31 -8.24
N GLU A 400 16.03 22.26 -7.76
CA GLU A 400 16.02 21.89 -6.34
C GLU A 400 16.86 22.86 -5.51
N ALA A 401 18.02 23.27 -6.04
CA ALA A 401 18.90 24.25 -5.40
C ALA A 401 18.24 25.63 -5.33
N GLU A 402 17.57 26.07 -6.40
CA GLU A 402 16.77 27.31 -6.39
C GLU A 402 15.72 27.31 -5.27
N TRP A 403 14.98 26.21 -5.12
CA TRP A 403 13.98 26.08 -4.06
C TRP A 403 14.60 26.15 -2.66
N VAL A 404 15.77 25.54 -2.45
CA VAL A 404 16.50 25.59 -1.18
C VAL A 404 16.99 27.01 -0.88
N MET A 405 17.55 27.69 -1.87
CA MET A 405 18.10 29.04 -1.70
C MET A 405 17.01 30.08 -1.41
N ASP A 406 15.82 29.93 -2.00
CA ASP A 406 14.64 30.77 -1.71
C ASP A 406 14.20 30.70 -0.23
N ARG A 407 14.51 29.61 0.47
CA ARG A 407 14.14 29.38 1.88
C ARG A 407 15.31 29.47 2.86
N ALA A 408 16.52 29.70 2.36
CA ALA A 408 17.70 29.78 3.19
C ALA A 408 17.67 31.05 4.04
N THR A 409 17.73 30.89 5.36
CA THR A 409 17.85 32.03 6.29
C THR A 409 19.29 32.38 6.64
N HIS A 410 20.20 31.43 6.45
CA HIS A 410 21.63 31.60 6.72
C HIS A 410 22.44 30.68 5.82
N VAL A 411 23.51 31.21 5.24
CA VAL A 411 24.48 30.47 4.41
C VAL A 411 25.88 30.76 4.96
N ASP A 412 26.60 29.70 5.35
CA ASP A 412 27.98 29.79 5.83
C ASP A 412 28.94 29.10 4.86
N ASP A 413 29.90 29.85 4.33
CA ASP A 413 30.91 29.39 3.38
C ASP A 413 32.10 28.68 4.05
N SER A 414 32.30 28.88 5.36
CA SER A 414 33.47 28.33 6.04
C SER A 414 33.40 26.81 6.17
N LYS A 415 32.18 26.26 6.35
CA LYS A 415 31.89 24.82 6.46
C LYS A 415 30.43 24.50 6.09
N MET A 416 30.08 24.66 4.81
CA MET A 416 28.86 24.15 4.14
C MET A 416 27.64 23.85 5.04
N ARG A 417 27.01 24.90 5.57
CA ARG A 417 25.76 24.83 6.32
C ARG A 417 24.74 25.81 5.74
N ILE A 418 23.58 25.29 5.37
CA ILE A 418 22.43 26.10 4.93
C ILE A 418 21.28 25.84 5.90
N ALA A 419 20.75 26.87 6.56
CA ALA A 419 19.60 26.76 7.45
C ALA A 419 18.30 27.09 6.72
N LEU A 420 17.29 26.22 6.83
CA LEU A 420 15.93 26.43 6.32
C LEU A 420 14.97 26.80 7.46
N ARG A 421 13.92 27.54 7.10
CA ARG A 421 12.91 28.07 8.02
C ARG A 421 11.73 27.15 8.22
#